data_AF-A0A0S3PX15-F1
#
_entry.id   AF-A0A0S3PX15-F1
#
_cell.length_a   1.000
_cell.length_b   1.000
_cell.length_c   1.000
_cell.angle_alpha   90.00
_cell.angle_beta   90.00
_cell.angle_gamma   90.00
#
_symmetry.space_group_name_H-M   'P 1'
#
loop_
_entity.id
_entity.type
_entity.pdbx_description
1 polymer ?
#
loop_
_entity_poly.entity_id
_entity_poly.type
_entity_poly.pdbx_seq_one_letter_code
_entity_poly.pdbx_strand_id
1 'polypeptide(L)'
;MFLYRRNNKLREMGLGSARDVSLADARAAAAELRKALQAGLDPLLQRQLSEGVTVTFADCAKRYIDANKAGWRNEKHAAQWERTLEVYAYPVIGELPVADRNNPRKP
;
A
#
# COMPACT_ATOMS: atom_id res chain seq x y z
N MET A 1 -11.24 9.16 -15.61
CA MET A 1 -11.10 9.22 -14.14
C MET A 1 -12.19 8.37 -13.50
N PHE A 2 -11.89 7.66 -12.42
CA PHE A 2 -12.82 6.83 -11.66
C PHE A 2 -12.81 7.26 -10.19
N LEU A 3 -14.00 7.50 -9.62
CA LEU A 3 -14.19 7.98 -8.25
C LEU A 3 -14.93 6.90 -7.46
N TYR A 4 -14.43 6.56 -6.27
CA TYR A 4 -15.08 5.59 -5.39
C TYR A 4 -14.91 5.96 -3.91
N ARG A 5 -15.80 5.46 -3.07
CA ARG A 5 -15.71 5.61 -1.61
C ARG A 5 -15.34 4.29 -0.97
N ARG A 6 -14.31 4.30 -0.12
CA ARG A 6 -13.94 3.18 0.75
C ARG A 6 -13.57 3.72 2.13
N ASN A 7 -14.03 3.07 3.19
CA ASN A 7 -13.75 3.47 4.58
C ASN A 7 -14.07 4.96 4.85
N ASN A 8 -15.22 5.42 4.33
CA ASN A 8 -15.67 6.81 4.39
C ASN A 8 -14.71 7.86 3.77
N LYS A 9 -13.74 7.41 2.96
CA LYS A 9 -12.82 8.28 2.21
C LYS A 9 -13.13 8.20 0.73
N LEU A 10 -13.21 9.37 0.08
CA LEU A 10 -13.26 9.46 -1.38
C LEU A 10 -11.85 9.19 -1.93
N ARG A 11 -11.76 8.29 -2.88
CA ARG A 11 -10.52 7.94 -3.58
C ARG A 11 -10.72 8.11 -5.08
N GLU A 12 -9.65 8.54 -5.74
CA GLU A 12 -9.63 8.81 -7.18
C GLU A 12 -8.62 7.90 -7.86
N MET A 13 -8.98 7.37 -9.02
CA MET A 13 -8.12 6.52 -9.84
C MET A 13 -8.15 6.97 -11.30
N GLY A 14 -6.97 7.22 -11.87
CA GLY A 14 -6.82 7.50 -13.30
C GLY A 14 -7.07 6.24 -14.13
N LEU A 15 -7.92 6.34 -15.16
CA LEU A 15 -8.19 5.24 -16.10
C LEU A 15 -7.28 5.28 -17.34
N GLY A 16 -6.33 6.21 -17.38
CA GLY A 16 -5.49 6.50 -18.54
C GLY A 16 -5.80 7.86 -19.19
N SER A 17 -4.94 8.24 -20.13
CA SER A 17 -5.05 9.47 -20.92
C SER A 17 -6.19 9.37 -21.92
N ALA A 18 -6.91 10.47 -22.16
CA ALA A 18 -7.98 10.53 -23.16
C ALA A 18 -7.49 10.34 -24.60
N ARG A 19 -6.17 10.45 -24.84
CA ARG A 19 -5.55 10.18 -26.15
C ARG A 19 -5.29 8.70 -26.39
N ASP A 20 -5.08 7.94 -25.32
CA ASP A 20 -4.59 6.56 -25.39
C ASP A 20 -5.69 5.54 -25.05
N VAL A 21 -6.75 5.99 -24.34
CA VAL A 21 -7.85 5.14 -23.89
C VAL A 21 -9.16 5.61 -24.48
N SER A 22 -9.85 4.74 -25.20
CA SER A 22 -11.16 5.05 -25.76
C SER A 22 -12.21 5.16 -24.64
N LEU A 23 -13.31 5.86 -24.94
CA LEU A 23 -14.42 6.00 -24.01
C LEU A 23 -15.11 4.65 -23.71
N ALA A 24 -15.08 3.70 -24.66
CA ALA A 24 -15.56 2.34 -24.45
C ALA A 24 -14.66 1.59 -23.46
N ASP A 25 -13.34 1.66 -23.64
CA ASP A 25 -12.38 0.99 -22.76
C ASP A 25 -12.40 1.59 -21.34
N ALA A 26 -12.52 2.91 -21.23
CA ALA A 26 -12.67 3.58 -19.94
C ALA A 26 -13.92 3.11 -19.18
N ARG A 27 -15.03 2.87 -19.89
CA ARG A 27 -16.27 2.34 -19.28
C ARG A 27 -16.11 0.88 -18.86
N ALA A 28 -15.48 0.05 -19.69
CA ALA A 28 -15.19 -1.33 -19.37
C ALA A 28 -14.29 -1.44 -18.12
N ALA A 29 -13.18 -0.69 -18.09
CA ALA A 29 -12.29 -0.60 -16.94
C ALA A 29 -13.05 -0.14 -15.68
N ALA A 30 -13.89 0.90 -15.77
CA ALA A 30 -14.71 1.33 -14.65
C ALA A 30 -15.72 0.28 -14.16
N ALA A 31 -16.21 -0.60 -15.03
CA ALA A 31 -17.09 -1.70 -14.64
C ALA A 31 -16.32 -2.79 -13.87
N GLU A 32 -15.13 -3.15 -14.34
CA GLU A 32 -14.26 -4.12 -13.65
C GLU A 32 -13.82 -3.63 -12.27
N LEU A 33 -13.45 -2.35 -12.14
CA LEU A 33 -13.11 -1.75 -10.85
C LEU A 33 -14.28 -1.77 -9.86
N ARG A 34 -15.52 -1.58 -10.34
CA ARG A 34 -16.72 -1.71 -9.50
C ARG A 34 -16.95 -3.15 -9.04
N LYS A 35 -16.73 -4.14 -9.92
CA LYS A 35 -16.80 -5.56 -9.54
C LYS A 35 -15.76 -5.91 -8.48
N ALA A 36 -14.53 -5.45 -8.64
CA ALA A 36 -13.46 -5.65 -7.65
C ALA A 36 -13.82 -5.05 -6.28
N LEU A 37 -14.39 -3.83 -6.27
CA LEU A 37 -14.89 -3.20 -5.04
C LEU A 37 -16.01 -4.01 -4.38
N GLN A 38 -16.94 -4.57 -5.15
CA GLN A 38 -18.00 -5.44 -4.62
C GLN A 38 -17.43 -6.74 -4.03
N ALA A 39 -16.34 -7.27 -4.59
CA ALA A 39 -15.60 -8.41 -4.06
C ALA A 39 -14.72 -8.05 -2.83
N GLY A 40 -14.71 -6.80 -2.39
CA GLY A 40 -13.91 -6.34 -1.24
C GLY A 40 -12.45 -6.02 -1.54
N LEU A 41 -12.02 -6.13 -2.79
CA LEU A 41 -10.66 -5.86 -3.25
C LEU A 41 -10.44 -4.34 -3.42
N ASP A 42 -9.26 -3.82 -3.03
CA ASP A 42 -8.91 -2.42 -3.35
C ASP A 42 -8.31 -2.33 -4.75
N PRO A 43 -8.93 -1.58 -5.68
CA PRO A 43 -8.34 -1.40 -6.99
C PRO A 43 -7.04 -0.57 -6.98
N LEU A 44 -6.86 0.32 -5.99
CA LEU A 44 -5.59 1.05 -5.84
C LEU A 44 -4.47 0.15 -5.32
N LEU A 45 -4.77 -0.76 -4.38
CA LEU A 45 -3.79 -1.73 -3.89
C LEU A 45 -3.38 -2.66 -5.03
N GLN A 46 -4.34 -3.16 -5.81
CA GLN A 46 -4.07 -4.02 -6.95
C GLN A 46 -3.21 -3.32 -8.01
N ARG A 47 -3.47 -2.03 -8.26
CA ARG A 47 -2.63 -1.22 -9.14
C ARG A 47 -1.22 -1.03 -8.58
N GLN A 48 -1.07 -0.69 -7.30
CA GLN A 48 0.23 -0.52 -6.65
C GLN A 48 1.06 -1.81 -6.68
N LEU A 49 0.42 -2.96 -6.45
CA LEU A 49 1.06 -4.27 -6.56
C LEU A 49 1.48 -4.56 -8.01
N SER A 50 0.65 -4.22 -9.00
CA SER A 50 0.98 -4.39 -10.43
C SER A 50 2.04 -3.43 -10.96
N GLU A 51 2.10 -2.21 -10.40
CA GLU A 51 3.09 -1.17 -10.74
C GLU A 51 4.43 -1.40 -10.02
N GLY A 52 4.56 -2.47 -9.23
CA GLY A 52 5.80 -2.80 -8.54
C GLY A 52 6.15 -1.80 -7.45
N VAL A 53 5.17 -1.23 -6.74
CA VAL A 53 5.43 -0.54 -5.47
C VAL A 53 5.87 -1.61 -4.46
N THR A 54 7.17 -1.91 -4.50
CA THR A 54 7.83 -3.07 -3.88
C THR A 54 8.15 -2.89 -2.41
N VAL A 55 7.97 -1.69 -1.86
CA VAL A 55 8.34 -1.44 -0.46
C VAL A 55 7.16 -1.79 0.43
N THR A 56 7.21 -3.01 0.96
CA THR A 56 6.26 -3.52 1.92
C THR A 56 6.56 -2.99 3.33
N PHE A 57 5.60 -3.09 4.25
CA PHE A 57 5.84 -2.74 5.65
C PHE A 57 7.00 -3.53 6.24
N ALA A 58 7.13 -4.81 5.87
CA ALA A 58 8.25 -5.65 6.29
C ALA A 58 9.59 -5.09 5.80
N ASP A 59 9.68 -4.66 4.54
CA ASP A 59 10.90 -4.08 3.98
C ASP A 59 11.27 -2.76 4.65
N CYS A 60 10.29 -1.90 4.90
CA CYS A 60 10.50 -0.65 5.65
C CYS A 60 10.98 -0.91 7.08
N ALA A 61 10.33 -1.86 7.78
CA ALA A 61 10.68 -2.19 9.15
C ALA A 61 12.12 -2.73 9.25
N LYS A 62 12.52 -3.62 8.33
CA LYS A 62 13.90 -4.13 8.26
C LYS A 62 14.92 -3.01 8.03
N ARG A 63 14.70 -2.15 7.04
CA ARG A 63 15.57 -1.00 6.75
C ARG A 63 15.69 -0.05 7.95
N TYR A 64 14.60 0.16 8.68
CA TYR A 64 14.59 1.00 9.88
C TYR A 64 15.42 0.37 11.02
N ILE A 65 15.26 -0.93 11.26
CA ILE A 65 16.05 -1.65 12.25
C ILE A 65 17.53 -1.61 11.88
N ASP A 66 17.86 -1.88 10.61
CA ASP A 66 19.25 -1.85 10.12
C ASP A 66 19.91 -0.47 10.27
N ALA A 67 19.17 0.62 10.03
CA ALA A 67 19.68 1.97 10.18
C ALA A 67 19.84 2.39 11.65
N ASN A 68 19.00 1.89 12.56
CA ASN A 68 18.97 2.35 13.96
C ASN A 68 19.65 1.41 14.95
N LYS A 69 19.90 0.14 14.60
CA LYS A 69 20.51 -0.85 15.50
C LYS A 69 21.87 -0.43 16.02
N ALA A 70 22.66 0.30 15.24
CA ALA A 70 23.98 0.82 15.64
C ALA A 70 23.89 1.90 16.75
N GLY A 71 22.76 2.59 16.87
CA GLY A 71 22.50 3.58 17.91
C GLY A 71 21.84 3.01 19.17
N TRP A 72 21.44 1.74 19.16
CA TRP A 72 20.77 1.11 20.29
C TRP A 72 21.79 0.59 21.30
N ARG A 73 21.73 1.11 22.53
CA ARG A 73 22.62 0.76 23.64
C ARG A 73 22.60 -0.71 24.05
N ASN A 74 21.62 -1.49 23.59
CA ASN A 74 21.43 -2.87 24.01
C ASN A 74 20.96 -3.71 22.82
N GLU A 75 21.86 -4.54 22.26
CA GLU A 75 21.59 -5.41 21.11
C GLU A 75 20.38 -6.34 21.32
N LYS A 76 20.09 -6.72 22.57
CA LYS A 76 18.91 -7.54 22.90
C LYS A 76 17.59 -6.87 22.51
N HIS A 77 17.52 -5.54 22.54
CA HIS A 77 16.30 -4.81 22.17
C HIS A 77 16.05 -4.87 20.67
N ALA A 78 17.11 -4.94 19.86
CA ALA A 78 16.98 -5.06 18.40
C ALA A 78 16.36 -6.41 18.02
N ALA A 79 16.92 -7.49 18.57
CA ALA A 79 16.42 -8.84 18.35
C ALA A 79 14.98 -9.01 18.87
N GLN A 80 14.64 -8.38 20.00
CA GLN A 80 13.27 -8.42 20.53
C GLN A 80 12.28 -7.68 19.62
N TRP A 81 12.66 -6.54 19.06
CA TRP A 81 11.83 -5.80 18.11
C TRP A 81 11.58 -6.59 16.84
N GLU A 82 12.64 -7.16 16.25
CA GLU A 82 12.53 -7.97 15.05
C GLU A 82 11.61 -9.18 15.27
N ARG A 83 11.81 -9.91 16.38
CA ARG A 83 10.95 -11.04 16.78
C ARG A 83 9.49 -10.63 16.94
N THR A 84 9.22 -9.46 17.52
CA THR A 84 7.85 -8.99 17.76
C THR A 84 7.17 -8.62 16.44
N LEU A 85 7.91 -8.01 15.52
CA LEU A 85 7.41 -7.67 14.19
C LEU A 85 7.15 -8.93 13.36
N GLU A 86 8.03 -9.93 13.42
CA GLU A 86 7.84 -11.22 12.76
C GLU A 86 6.60 -11.97 13.25
N VAL A 87 6.38 -12.01 14.57
CA VAL A 87 5.28 -12.78 15.16
C VAL A 87 3.93 -12.08 14.98
N TYR A 88 3.88 -10.76 15.12
CA TYR A 88 2.60 -10.04 15.22
C TYR A 88 2.30 -9.11 14.05
N ALA A 89 3.30 -8.46 13.46
CA ALA A 89 3.08 -7.41 12.47
C ALA A 89 3.17 -7.95 11.03
N TYR A 90 4.17 -8.75 10.71
CA TYR A 90 4.38 -9.26 9.35
C TYR A 90 3.22 -10.13 8.84
N PRO A 91 2.61 -11.02 9.64
CA PRO A 91 1.49 -11.83 9.17
C PRO A 91 0.22 -11.02 8.86
N VAL A 92 0.09 -9.82 9.44
CA VAL A 92 -1.13 -9.01 9.34
C VAL A 92 -0.97 -7.85 8.35
N ILE A 93 0.18 -7.18 8.39
CA ILE A 93 0.45 -5.97 7.61
C ILE A 93 1.77 -6.01 6.85
N GLY A 94 2.55 -7.10 6.94
CA GLY A 94 3.90 -7.19 6.40
C GLY A 94 3.97 -6.98 4.90
N GLU A 95 3.08 -7.62 4.15
CA GLU A 95 2.99 -7.54 2.68
C GLU A 95 2.25 -6.28 2.18
N LEU A 96 1.72 -5.46 3.09
CA LEU A 96 1.03 -4.25 2.69
C LEU A 96 2.03 -3.20 2.19
N PRO A 97 1.79 -2.57 1.03
CA PRO A 97 2.60 -1.46 0.56
C PRO A 97 2.56 -0.29 1.56
N VAL A 98 3.72 0.26 1.90
CA VAL A 98 3.83 1.39 2.86
C VAL A 98 3.24 2.69 2.30
N ALA A 99 2.95 2.72 1.00
CA ALA A 99 2.40 3.88 0.30
C ALA A 99 1.04 4.39 0.81
N ASP A 100 0.32 3.69 1.70
CA ASP A 100 -1.05 4.09 2.08
C ASP A 100 -1.31 4.37 3.57
N ARG A 101 -0.31 4.64 4.42
CA ARG A 101 -0.61 5.15 5.76
C ARG A 101 0.46 6.09 6.30
N ASN A 102 0.09 7.37 6.36
CA ASN A 102 0.66 8.36 7.27
C ASN A 102 1.96 9.06 6.82
N ASN A 103 1.84 9.94 5.82
CA ASN A 103 2.59 11.19 5.88
C ASN A 103 1.55 12.31 6.02
N PRO A 104 1.33 12.90 7.22
CA PRO A 104 0.70 14.22 7.24
C PRO A 104 1.63 15.10 6.43
N ARG A 105 1.18 15.56 5.26
CA ARG A 105 1.89 16.59 4.50
C ARG A 105 2.17 17.71 5.51
N LYS A 106 3.44 17.82 5.90
CA LYS A 106 3.90 18.89 6.78
C LYS A 106 3.57 20.21 6.05
N PRO A 107 3.02 21.22 6.75
CA PRO A 107 2.68 22.50 6.13
C PRO A 107 3.88 23.14 5.44
#